data_AF-D3F0Y6-F1
#
_entry.id   AF-D3F0Y6-F1
#
_cell.length_a   1.000
_cell.length_b   1.000
_cell.length_c   1.000
_cell.angle_alpha   90.00
_cell.angle_beta   90.00
_cell.angle_gamma   90.00
#
_symmetry.space_group_name_H-M   'P 1'
#
loop_
_entity.id
_entity.type
_entity.pdbx_description
1 polymer ?
#
loop_
_entity_poly.entity_id
_entity_poly.type
_entity_poly.pdbx_seq_one_letter_code
_entity_poly.pdbx_strand_id
1 'polypeptide(L)'
;MDGLQMTTPGPQHLRALERANRVRLARAELKRRIADGEVSAAEVLLSSPWEASSMAIGDVLMSQRRWGSTRCRKFLAMFRLAETKSVGSLTERQRHALAAQLDAHASIERGACRIDVAPELVSA
;
A
#
# COMPACT_ATOMS: atom_id res chain seq x y z
N MET A 1 -0.88 46.46 -30.94
CA MET A 1 0.48 45.89 -30.86
C MET A 1 0.51 44.99 -29.65
N ASP A 2 0.47 43.70 -29.95
CA ASP A 2 0.24 42.58 -29.05
C ASP A 2 1.41 42.36 -28.09
N GLY A 3 1.15 42.50 -26.80
CA GLY A 3 2.03 42.05 -25.73
C GLY A 3 1.64 40.65 -25.28
N LEU A 4 2.07 39.63 -26.02
CA LEU A 4 2.01 38.23 -25.58
C LEU A 4 2.74 38.10 -24.24
N GLN A 5 1.98 37.99 -23.15
CA GLN A 5 2.50 37.54 -21.87
C GLN A 5 3.00 36.10 -22.04
N MET A 6 4.28 35.96 -22.37
CA MET A 6 4.98 34.69 -22.25
C MET A 6 5.09 34.37 -20.75
N THR A 7 4.14 33.60 -20.24
CA THR A 7 4.33 32.85 -19.00
C THR A 7 5.34 31.75 -19.31
N THR A 8 6.63 32.08 -19.27
CA THR A 8 7.70 31.07 -19.27
C THR A 8 7.33 30.06 -18.18
N PRO A 9 7.17 28.76 -18.46
CA PRO A 9 6.79 27.76 -17.46
C PRO A 9 7.99 27.46 -16.54
N GLY A 10 8.48 28.49 -15.85
CA GLY A 10 9.50 28.40 -14.83
C GLY A 10 8.88 28.22 -13.43
N PRO A 11 9.75 28.01 -12.44
CA PRO A 11 9.64 27.31 -11.14
C PRO A 11 8.48 26.36 -10.77
N GLN A 12 7.24 26.57 -11.25
CA GLN A 12 6.09 25.78 -10.81
C GLN A 12 6.12 24.34 -11.33
N HIS A 13 6.47 24.13 -12.60
CA HIS A 13 6.59 22.78 -13.17
C HIS A 13 7.69 21.97 -12.46
N LEU A 14 8.84 22.60 -12.15
CA LEU A 14 9.93 21.96 -11.42
C LEU A 14 9.51 21.57 -9.99
N ARG A 15 8.86 22.47 -9.24
CA ARG A 15 8.32 22.17 -7.90
C ARG A 15 7.26 21.07 -7.93
N ALA A 16 6.41 21.06 -8.96
CA ALA A 16 5.42 20.01 -9.17
C ALA A 16 6.08 18.66 -9.47
N LEU A 17 7.12 18.65 -10.29
CA LEU A 17 7.92 17.47 -10.61
C LEU A 17 8.64 16.92 -9.37
N GLU A 18 9.26 17.79 -8.56
CA GLU A 18 9.90 17.41 -7.30
C GLU A 18 8.89 16.79 -6.32
N ARG A 19 7.70 17.39 -6.19
CA ARG A 19 6.62 16.81 -5.36
C ARG A 19 6.18 15.45 -5.90
N ALA A 20 6.02 15.32 -7.21
CA ALA A 20 5.63 14.07 -7.86
C ALA A 20 6.68 12.96 -7.66
N ASN A 21 7.96 13.29 -7.84
CA ASN A 21 9.08 12.37 -7.61
C ASN A 21 9.15 11.92 -6.16
N ARG A 22 9.02 12.85 -5.20
CA ARG A 22 8.97 12.51 -3.78
C ARG A 22 7.85 11.53 -3.46
N VAL A 23 6.65 11.74 -4.00
CA VAL A 23 5.53 10.80 -3.83
C VAL A 23 5.84 9.46 -4.49
N ARG A 24 6.39 9.45 -5.71
CA ARG A 24 6.72 8.22 -6.43
C ARG A 24 7.75 7.37 -5.69
N LEU A 25 8.80 7.98 -5.17
CA LEU A 25 9.85 7.31 -4.39
C LEU A 25 9.30 6.77 -3.07
N ALA A 26 8.56 7.59 -2.32
CA ALA A 26 8.00 7.17 -1.05
C ALA A 26 6.98 6.03 -1.22
N ARG A 27 6.20 6.04 -2.31
CA ARG A 27 5.34 4.90 -2.70
C ARG A 27 6.16 3.67 -3.04
N ALA A 28 7.22 3.80 -3.84
CA ALA A 28 8.06 2.66 -4.21
C ALA A 28 8.70 2.01 -2.98
N GLU A 29 9.17 2.82 -2.04
CA GLU A 29 9.71 2.35 -0.76
C GLU A 29 8.64 1.64 0.07
N LEU A 30 7.45 2.23 0.21
CA LEU A 30 6.36 1.57 0.94
C LEU A 30 5.98 0.22 0.31
N LYS A 31 5.88 0.15 -1.02
CA LYS A 31 5.61 -1.12 -1.73
C LYS A 31 6.71 -2.15 -1.48
N ARG A 32 7.98 -1.73 -1.47
CA ARG A 32 9.11 -2.60 -1.15
C ARG A 32 9.02 -3.14 0.28
N ARG A 33 8.78 -2.27 1.28
CA ARG A 33 8.63 -2.67 2.69
C ARG A 33 7.48 -3.66 2.90
N ILE A 34 6.35 -3.45 2.20
CA ILE A 34 5.22 -4.39 2.20
C ILE A 34 5.61 -5.73 1.56
N ALA A 35 6.32 -5.68 0.42
CA ALA A 35 6.77 -6.88 -0.28
C ALA A 35 7.80 -7.68 0.53
N ASP A 36 8.67 -7.01 1.28
CA ASP A 36 9.67 -7.62 2.15
C ASP A 36 9.06 -8.15 3.46
N GLY A 37 7.82 -7.73 3.77
CA GLY A 37 7.10 -8.14 4.98
C GLY A 37 7.50 -7.35 6.23
N GLU A 38 8.27 -6.27 6.07
CA GLU A 38 8.62 -5.36 7.16
C GLU A 38 7.39 -4.62 7.72
N VAL A 39 6.43 -4.32 6.83
CA VAL A 39 5.17 -3.65 7.18
C VAL A 39 4.02 -4.43 6.57
N SER A 40 3.00 -4.76 7.36
CA SER A 40 1.82 -5.45 6.84
C SER A 40 0.87 -4.46 6.14
N ALA A 41 0.10 -4.92 5.15
CA ALA A 41 -0.94 -4.07 4.55
C ALA A 41 -2.00 -3.65 5.59
N ALA A 42 -2.25 -4.48 6.62
CA ALA A 42 -3.14 -4.14 7.73
C ALA A 42 -2.61 -2.91 8.49
N GLU A 43 -1.32 -2.89 8.81
CA GLU A 43 -0.66 -1.76 9.48
C GLU A 43 -0.69 -0.49 8.63
N VAL A 44 -0.45 -0.60 7.31
CA VAL A 44 -0.55 0.54 6.38
C VAL A 44 -1.98 1.09 6.33
N LEU A 45 -3.00 0.23 6.34
CA LEU A 45 -4.39 0.67 6.37
C LEU A 45 -4.72 1.39 7.69
N LEU A 46 -4.25 0.89 8.83
CA LEU A 46 -4.50 1.51 10.14
C LEU A 46 -3.76 2.84 10.31
N SER A 47 -2.45 2.84 10.07
CA SER A 47 -1.61 4.04 10.19
C SER A 47 -1.92 5.10 9.12
N SER A 48 -2.45 4.68 7.96
CA SER A 48 -2.81 5.55 6.83
C SER A 48 -1.75 6.63 6.54
N PRO A 49 -0.50 6.22 6.25
CA PRO A 49 0.59 7.17 6.04
C PRO A 49 0.28 8.04 4.81
N TRP A 50 0.80 9.27 4.80
CA TRP A 50 0.43 10.28 3.79
C TRP A 50 0.77 9.81 2.35
N GLU A 51 1.80 8.98 2.19
CA GLU A 51 2.19 8.35 0.93
C GLU A 51 1.10 7.40 0.40
N ALA A 52 0.48 6.63 1.30
CA ALA A 52 -0.55 5.64 1.01
C ALA A 52 -1.95 6.27 0.95
N SER A 53 -2.16 7.40 1.63
CA SER A 53 -3.46 8.10 1.67
C SER A 53 -4.02 8.37 0.27
N SER A 54 -3.15 8.73 -0.68
CA SER A 54 -3.51 8.96 -2.08
C SER A 54 -3.31 7.73 -3.00
N MET A 55 -2.90 6.59 -2.47
CA MET A 55 -2.81 5.33 -3.23
C MET A 55 -4.15 4.63 -3.23
N ALA A 56 -4.41 3.89 -4.31
CA ALA A 56 -5.52 2.97 -4.38
C ALA A 56 -5.30 1.81 -3.40
N ILE A 57 -6.36 1.40 -2.69
CA ILE A 57 -6.29 0.23 -1.78
C ILE A 57 -5.85 -1.03 -2.54
N GLY A 58 -6.24 -1.15 -3.82
CA GLY A 58 -5.78 -2.22 -4.69
C GLY A 58 -4.26 -2.28 -4.81
N ASP A 59 -3.58 -1.13 -4.97
CA ASP A 59 -2.12 -1.07 -5.09
C ASP A 59 -1.42 -1.52 -3.81
N VAL A 60 -1.96 -1.16 -2.64
CA VAL A 60 -1.41 -1.56 -1.34
C VAL A 60 -1.56 -3.08 -1.17
N LEU A 61 -2.76 -3.61 -1.45
CA LEU A 61 -3.03 -5.04 -1.34
C LEU A 61 -2.18 -5.87 -2.31
N MET A 62 -2.01 -5.40 -3.55
CA MET A 62 -1.20 -6.05 -4.59
C MET A 62 0.31 -6.00 -4.33
N SER A 63 0.77 -5.15 -3.39
CA SER A 63 2.18 -5.08 -3.01
C SER A 63 2.59 -6.20 -2.04
N GLN A 64 1.62 -6.92 -1.47
CA GLN A 64 1.88 -8.06 -0.60
C GLN A 64 2.28 -9.31 -1.40
N ARG A 65 3.12 -10.18 -0.82
CA ARG A 65 3.43 -11.48 -1.41
C ARG A 65 2.16 -12.35 -1.51
N ARG A 66 2.02 -13.10 -2.60
CA ARG A 66 0.89 -14.02 -2.87
C ARG A 66 -0.47 -13.34 -3.06
N TRP A 67 -0.50 -12.02 -3.18
CA TRP A 67 -1.70 -11.27 -3.55
C TRP A 67 -1.71 -10.99 -5.07
N GLY A 68 -2.72 -11.54 -5.75
CA GLY A 68 -3.00 -11.28 -7.16
C GLY A 68 -4.30 -10.49 -7.36
N SER A 69 -4.52 -9.98 -8.57
CA SER A 69 -5.69 -9.15 -8.93
C SER A 69 -7.01 -9.82 -8.57
N THR A 70 -7.11 -11.14 -8.80
CA THR A 70 -8.29 -11.94 -8.46
C THR A 70 -8.56 -11.97 -6.95
N ARG A 71 -7.52 -12.18 -6.13
CA ARG A 71 -7.66 -12.25 -4.66
C ARG A 71 -8.00 -10.87 -4.09
N CYS A 72 -7.35 -9.82 -4.59
CA CYS A 72 -7.64 -8.43 -4.25
C CYS A 72 -9.10 -8.07 -4.54
N ARG A 73 -9.58 -8.38 -5.76
CA ARG A 73 -10.97 -8.13 -6.16
C ARG A 73 -11.98 -8.87 -5.29
N LYS A 74 -11.76 -10.16 -5.04
CA LYS A 74 -12.63 -10.97 -4.16
C LYS A 74 -12.68 -10.38 -2.75
N PHE A 75 -11.52 -9.99 -2.20
CA PHE A 75 -11.43 -9.40 -0.88
C PHE A 75 -12.21 -8.09 -0.77
N LEU A 76 -11.99 -7.17 -1.72
CA LEU A 76 -12.68 -5.88 -1.72
C LEU A 76 -14.18 -5.99 -2.01
N ALA A 77 -14.60 -6.98 -2.79
CA ALA A 77 -16.01 -7.26 -3.05
C ALA A 77 -16.79 -7.60 -1.77
N MET A 78 -16.18 -8.29 -0.80
CA MET A 78 -16.82 -8.58 0.50
C MET A 78 -17.18 -7.30 1.26
N PHE A 79 -16.36 -6.26 1.13
CA PHE A 79 -16.56 -4.96 1.78
C PHE A 79 -17.30 -3.95 0.89
N ARG A 80 -17.73 -4.37 -0.32
CA ARG A 80 -18.33 -3.51 -1.36
C ARG A 80 -17.46 -2.29 -1.69
N LEU A 81 -16.14 -2.48 -1.75
CA LEU A 81 -15.17 -1.43 -2.07
C LEU A 81 -14.62 -1.61 -3.49
N ALA A 82 -14.35 -0.48 -4.16
CA ALA A 82 -13.64 -0.48 -5.43
C ALA A 82 -12.12 -0.53 -5.20
N GLU A 83 -11.40 -1.24 -6.08
CA GLU A 83 -9.93 -1.33 -6.05
C GLU A 83 -9.25 0.03 -6.24
N THR A 84 -9.89 0.95 -6.95
CA THR A 84 -9.44 2.33 -7.19
C THR A 84 -9.67 3.28 -6.02
N LYS A 85 -10.40 2.84 -4.98
CA LYS A 85 -10.69 3.69 -3.83
C LYS A 85 -9.40 3.99 -3.07
N SER A 86 -9.19 5.25 -2.72
CA SER A 86 -7.98 5.66 -2.01
C SER A 86 -8.02 5.25 -0.54
N VAL A 87 -6.87 4.89 0.04
CA VAL A 87 -6.76 4.50 1.45
C VAL A 87 -7.27 5.61 2.37
N GLY A 88 -6.98 6.88 2.05
CA GLY A 88 -7.40 8.04 2.83
C GLY A 88 -8.91 8.32 2.80
N SER A 89 -9.66 7.75 1.85
CA SER A 89 -11.12 7.93 1.73
C SER A 89 -11.93 6.87 2.49
N LEU A 90 -11.25 5.92 3.15
CA LEU A 90 -11.90 4.86 3.91
C LEU A 90 -12.27 5.36 5.31
N THR A 91 -13.48 5.01 5.74
CA THR A 91 -13.89 5.26 7.13
C THR A 91 -13.03 4.45 8.09
N GLU A 92 -12.82 4.94 9.30
CA GLU A 92 -12.09 4.22 10.34
C GLU A 92 -12.63 2.80 10.58
N ARG A 93 -13.95 2.64 10.66
CA ARG A 93 -14.60 1.33 10.75
C ARG A 93 -14.22 0.40 9.60
N GLN A 94 -14.19 0.91 8.36
CA GLN A 94 -13.77 0.12 7.20
C GLN A 94 -12.29 -0.27 7.31
N ARG A 95 -11.41 0.66 7.73
CA ARG A 95 -9.98 0.39 7.92
C ARG A 95 -9.74 -0.71 8.95
N HIS A 96 -10.41 -0.66 10.09
CA HIS A 96 -10.31 -1.70 11.13
C HIS A 96 -10.85 -3.05 10.65
N ALA A 97 -12.00 -3.08 9.97
CA ALA A 97 -12.58 -4.32 9.46
C ALA A 97 -11.69 -4.98 8.39
N LEU A 98 -11.09 -4.18 7.51
CA LEU A 98 -10.13 -4.66 6.50
C LEU A 98 -8.85 -5.18 7.17
N ALA A 99 -8.30 -4.44 8.13
CA ALA A 99 -7.08 -4.82 8.85
C ALA A 99 -7.26 -6.15 9.60
N ALA A 100 -8.36 -6.31 10.35
CA ALA A 100 -8.67 -7.55 11.06
C ALA A 100 -8.78 -8.75 10.11
N GLN A 101 -9.42 -8.58 8.96
CA GLN A 101 -9.55 -9.65 7.97
C GLN A 101 -8.21 -9.97 7.29
N LEU A 102 -7.36 -8.97 7.04
CA LEU A 102 -6.01 -9.18 6.53
C LEU A 102 -5.14 -9.96 7.52
N ASP A 103 -5.22 -9.63 8.82
CA ASP A 103 -4.49 -10.35 9.87
C ASP A 103 -4.98 -11.79 10.03
N ALA A 104 -6.29 -12.03 9.90
CA ALA A 104 -6.86 -13.37 9.87
C ALA A 104 -6.32 -14.17 8.67
N HIS A 105 -6.29 -13.57 7.47
CA HIS A 105 -5.69 -14.19 6.29
C HIS A 105 -4.19 -14.46 6.48
N ALA A 106 -3.41 -13.49 6.99
CA ALA A 106 -1.99 -13.68 7.25
C ALA A 106 -1.72 -14.78 8.28
N SER A 107 -2.60 -14.93 9.27
CA SER A 107 -2.50 -15.98 10.29
C SER A 107 -2.80 -17.37 9.73
N ILE A 108 -3.80 -17.50 8.83
CA ILE A 108 -4.08 -18.75 8.10
C ILE A 108 -2.88 -19.14 7.23
N GLU A 109 -2.29 -18.19 6.51
CA GLU A 109 -1.15 -18.46 5.63
C GLU A 109 0.12 -18.82 6.44
N ARG A 110 0.35 -18.18 7.60
CA ARG A 110 1.43 -18.57 8.54
C ARG A 110 1.18 -19.95 9.14
N GLY A 111 -0.07 -20.33 9.40
CA GLY A 111 -0.44 -21.66 9.86
C GLY A 111 -0.27 -22.75 8.79
N ALA A 112 -0.44 -22.41 7.51
CA ALA A 112 -0.19 -23.31 6.37
C ALA A 112 1.32 -23.55 6.11
N CYS A 113 2.18 -22.67 6.64
CA CYS A 113 3.64 -22.81 6.63
C CYS A 113 4.15 -23.32 7.99
N ARG A 114 3.59 -24.45 8.47
CA ARG A 114 4.13 -25.18 9.63
C ARG A 114 4.70 -26.53 9.20
N ILE A 115 5.50 -26.53 8.13
CA ILE A 115 6.50 -27.56 7.86
C ILE A 115 7.75 -26.79 7.38
N ASP A 116 8.85 -26.97 8.13
CA ASP A 116 10.24 -26.51 7.93
C ASP A 116 10.53 -25.01 8.24
N VAL A 117 11.49 -24.62 9.09
CA VAL A 117 12.74 -25.24 9.55
C VAL A 117 13.04 -24.81 10.99
N ALA A 118 13.38 -25.77 11.85
CA ALA A 118 14.08 -25.51 13.11
C ALA A 118 15.55 -25.12 12.81
N PRO A 119 16.08 -24.03 13.38
CA PRO A 119 17.52 -23.85 13.36
C PRO A 119 18.13 -24.70 14.47
N GLU A 120 18.91 -25.71 14.08
CA GLU A 120 20.00 -26.18 14.93
C GLU A 120 20.91 -24.99 15.26
N LEU A 121 21.10 -24.72 16.55
CA LEU A 121 22.30 -24.08 17.06
C LEU A 121 22.70 -24.73 18.38
N VAL A 122 23.73 -25.58 18.26
CA VAL A 122 24.79 -25.92 19.21
C VAL A 122 24.92 -24.95 20.39
N SER A 123 24.90 -25.50 21.62
CA SER A 123 25.95 -25.31 22.63
C SER A 123 25.57 -25.95 23.98
N ALA A 124 26.23 -27.06 24.33
CA ALA A 124 26.89 -27.35 25.61
C ALA A 124 27.30 -28.83 25.66
#